data_AF-Q8G6A7-F1
#
_entry.id   AF-Q8G6A7-F1
#
_cell.length_a   1.000
_cell.length_b   1.000
_cell.length_c   1.000
_cell.angle_alpha   90.00
_cell.angle_beta   90.00
_cell.angle_gamma   90.00
#
_symmetry.space_group_name_H-M   'P 1'
#
loop_
_entity.id
_entity.type
_entity.pdbx_description
1 polymer ?
#
loop_
_entity_poly.entity_id
_entity_poly.type
_entity_poly.pdbx_seq_one_letter_code
_entity_poly.pdbx_strand_id
1 'polypeptide(L)'
;MTEINDKAQLDIAAADDTDAVTSDTPEETVNTPEVDETFELSAAKMREHGMSETAINQFHHLYDVWRHEEASSWIREDDIEPLGHVPSFHDVYETINHDKAVDAFAKTAFLKLNGGLGTSMGLDKAKSLLPVRRHKAKQMRFIDIIIGQVLTARTRLNVELPLTFMNSFHTSADTMKVLKHHRKFSQHDVPMEIIQHQEPKLVAATGEPVSYPANPELEWCPPGHGDLFSTIWESGLLDVLEERGFKYLFISNSDNLGARPSRTLAQHFENTGAPFMAEVAIRTKADRKGGHIVRDKATGRLILREMSQVHPDDKEAAQDITKHPYFNTNSIWVRIDALKDKLAECDGVLPLPVIRNKKTVNPTDPDSEQVIQLETAMGAAIGLFNGSICVQVDRMRFLPVKTTNDLFIMRSDRFHLTDTYEMEDGNYIFPNVELDPRYYKNIHDFDERFPYAVPSLAAANSVSIQGDWTFGRDVMMFADAKLEDKGEPSYVPNGEYVGPQGIEPDDWV
;
A
#
# COMPACT_ATOMS: atom_id res chain seq x y z
N MET A 1 57.58 49.48 -47.51
CA MET A 1 57.54 50.71 -48.32
C MET A 1 56.13 50.79 -48.88
N THR A 2 55.36 51.80 -48.45
CA THR A 2 54.16 52.40 -49.08
C THR A 2 52.96 51.47 -49.38
N GLU A 3 51.82 51.60 -48.67
CA GLU A 3 50.70 52.56 -48.93
C GLU A 3 49.89 52.15 -50.19
N ILE A 4 48.56 52.24 -50.35
CA ILE A 4 47.42 52.81 -49.60
C ILE A 4 46.12 52.46 -50.40
N ASN A 5 44.99 52.37 -49.69
CA ASN A 5 43.59 52.72 -50.03
C ASN A 5 42.60 51.94 -50.94
N ASP A 6 41.43 51.76 -50.30
CA ASP A 6 40.05 52.20 -50.61
C ASP A 6 39.07 51.42 -51.52
N LYS A 7 37.94 51.10 -50.85
CA LYS A 7 36.51 51.35 -51.16
C LYS A 7 35.84 50.81 -52.43
N ALA A 8 34.86 49.94 -52.15
CA ALA A 8 33.42 50.04 -52.45
C ALA A 8 32.95 50.35 -53.89
N GLN A 9 32.15 49.45 -54.47
CA GLN A 9 30.73 49.70 -54.83
C GLN A 9 30.04 48.47 -55.47
N LEU A 10 28.71 48.55 -55.44
CA LEU A 10 27.66 47.57 -55.75
C LEU A 10 27.47 47.18 -57.23
N ASP A 11 26.77 46.05 -57.37
CA ASP A 11 25.80 45.60 -58.40
C ASP A 11 26.27 45.31 -59.84
N ILE A 12 25.97 44.09 -60.31
CA ILE A 12 24.90 43.78 -61.29
C ILE A 12 24.88 42.27 -61.59
N ALA A 13 23.66 41.74 -61.70
CA ALA A 13 23.27 40.37 -61.98
C ALA A 13 23.71 39.80 -63.35
N ALA A 14 23.91 38.49 -63.43
CA ALA A 14 23.17 37.55 -64.30
C ALA A 14 23.77 36.13 -64.22
N ALA A 15 22.88 35.15 -64.33
CA ALA A 15 23.08 33.71 -64.20
C ALA A 15 23.97 33.08 -65.27
N ASP A 16 24.68 31.99 -64.92
CA ASP A 16 24.46 30.67 -65.52
C ASP A 16 25.31 29.59 -64.82
N ASP A 17 24.59 28.71 -64.14
CA ASP A 17 24.60 27.25 -64.20
C ASP A 17 25.88 26.38 -64.06
N THR A 18 25.66 25.32 -63.27
CA THR A 18 26.29 23.99 -63.22
C THR A 18 27.50 23.69 -62.31
N ASP A 19 27.14 22.89 -61.28
CA ASP A 19 27.81 21.70 -60.76
C ASP A 19 29.04 21.83 -59.85
N ALA A 20 28.77 21.91 -58.54
CA ALA A 20 29.71 21.51 -57.49
C ALA A 20 29.02 20.57 -56.49
N VAL A 21 29.56 19.36 -56.39
CA VAL A 21 29.23 18.30 -55.43
C VAL A 21 29.49 18.79 -54.01
N THR A 22 28.45 18.89 -53.17
CA THR A 22 28.59 19.13 -51.73
C THR A 22 28.51 17.82 -50.95
N SER A 23 29.53 17.59 -50.14
CA SER A 23 29.61 16.54 -49.13
C SER A 23 28.70 16.88 -47.95
N ASP A 24 27.60 16.15 -47.79
CA ASP A 24 26.79 16.15 -46.57
C ASP A 24 27.41 15.18 -45.55
N THR A 25 28.14 15.72 -44.59
CA THR A 25 28.30 15.10 -43.27
C THR A 25 27.11 15.57 -42.41
N PRO A 26 26.28 14.68 -41.85
CA PRO A 26 25.21 15.09 -40.96
C PRO A 26 25.83 15.63 -39.66
N GLU A 27 25.49 16.87 -39.30
CA GLU A 27 25.67 17.34 -37.94
C GLU A 27 24.81 16.49 -37.00
N GLU A 28 25.45 15.75 -36.11
CA GLU A 28 24.80 15.14 -34.95
C GLU A 28 24.19 16.26 -34.12
N THR A 29 22.88 16.42 -34.25
CA THR A 29 22.07 17.18 -33.30
C THR A 29 22.10 16.43 -31.98
N VAL A 30 22.93 16.92 -31.05
CA VAL A 30 22.88 16.53 -29.65
C VAL A 30 21.49 16.88 -29.15
N ASN A 31 20.65 15.86 -28.99
CA ASN A 31 19.29 15.99 -28.48
C ASN A 31 19.38 16.30 -26.98
N THR A 32 19.54 17.58 -26.62
CA THR A 32 19.28 18.05 -25.25
C THR A 32 17.81 17.78 -24.94
N PRO A 33 17.48 17.11 -23.81
CA PRO A 33 16.08 16.92 -23.44
C PRO A 33 15.40 18.29 -23.35
N GLU A 34 14.25 18.45 -24.02
CA GLU A 34 13.36 19.59 -23.79
C GLU A 34 12.99 19.58 -22.31
N VAL A 35 13.38 20.62 -21.58
CA VAL A 35 13.00 20.80 -20.18
C VAL A 35 11.50 21.10 -20.16
N ASP A 36 10.68 20.22 -19.58
CA ASP A 36 9.27 20.54 -19.35
C ASP A 36 9.20 21.64 -18.28
N GLU A 37 9.04 22.89 -18.74
CA GLU A 37 8.95 24.08 -17.88
C GLU A 37 7.87 23.95 -16.80
N THR A 38 6.83 23.14 -17.03
CA THR A 38 5.76 22.89 -16.04
C THR A 38 6.22 21.96 -14.94
N PHE A 39 6.97 20.90 -15.27
CA PHE A 39 7.53 19.99 -14.29
C PHE A 39 8.54 20.72 -13.39
N GLU A 40 9.37 21.60 -13.95
CA GLU A 40 10.38 22.33 -13.17
C GLU A 40 9.76 23.20 -12.06
N LEU A 41 8.51 23.65 -12.19
CA LEU A 41 7.80 24.31 -11.08
C LEU A 41 7.60 23.35 -9.89
N SER A 42 7.22 22.11 -10.16
CA SER A 42 7.08 21.08 -9.14
C SER A 42 8.44 20.67 -8.56
N ALA A 43 9.45 20.48 -9.41
CA ALA A 43 10.81 20.15 -8.99
C ALA A 43 11.41 21.25 -8.11
N ALA A 44 11.27 22.52 -8.50
CA ALA A 44 11.71 23.66 -7.69
C ALA A 44 11.01 23.68 -6.33
N LYS A 45 9.68 23.49 -6.30
CA LYS A 45 8.91 23.41 -5.05
C LYS A 45 9.36 22.25 -4.15
N MET A 46 9.67 21.10 -4.74
CA MET A 46 10.21 19.94 -4.03
C MET A 46 11.60 20.23 -3.45
N ARG A 47 12.52 20.85 -4.21
CA ARG A 47 13.86 21.25 -3.74
C ARG A 47 13.79 22.27 -2.62
N GLU A 48 12.92 23.28 -2.74
CA GLU A 48 12.69 24.28 -1.69
C GLU A 48 12.17 23.65 -0.39
N HIS A 49 11.43 22.55 -0.50
CA HIS A 49 10.94 21.77 0.64
C HIS A 49 11.91 20.66 1.09
N GLY A 50 13.14 20.65 0.57
CA GLY A 50 14.20 19.73 0.99
C GLY A 50 14.06 18.29 0.49
N MET A 51 13.25 18.05 -0.54
CA MET A 51 13.23 16.74 -1.21
C MET A 51 14.54 16.49 -1.95
N SER A 52 14.96 15.22 -1.99
CA SER A 52 16.15 14.80 -2.72
C SER A 52 15.90 14.67 -4.22
N GLU A 53 16.98 14.57 -4.99
CA GLU A 53 16.88 14.27 -6.42
C GLU A 53 16.27 12.89 -6.69
N THR A 54 16.42 11.90 -5.78
CA THR A 54 15.72 10.61 -5.92
C THR A 54 14.21 10.78 -5.82
N ALA A 55 13.73 11.56 -4.84
CA ALA A 55 12.31 11.88 -4.71
C ALA A 55 11.77 12.64 -5.92
N ILE A 56 12.55 13.60 -6.44
CA ILE A 56 12.19 14.39 -7.62
C ILE A 56 12.17 13.52 -8.87
N ASN A 57 13.15 12.64 -9.07
CA ASN A 57 13.20 11.71 -10.21
C ASN A 57 12.06 10.69 -10.15
N GLN A 58 11.70 10.22 -8.95
CA GLN A 58 10.50 9.42 -8.74
C GLN A 58 9.27 10.20 -9.23
N PHE A 59 9.07 11.43 -8.75
CA PHE A 59 7.94 12.24 -9.16
C PHE A 59 7.95 12.56 -10.66
N HIS A 60 9.12 12.79 -11.25
CA HIS A 60 9.30 12.99 -12.69
C HIS A 60 8.79 11.80 -13.49
N HIS A 61 9.16 10.56 -13.09
CA HIS A 61 8.60 9.36 -13.72
C HIS A 61 7.08 9.32 -13.66
N LEU A 62 6.48 9.62 -12.49
CA LEU A 62 5.03 9.66 -12.37
C LEU A 62 4.40 10.73 -13.28
N TYR A 63 5.00 11.93 -13.29
CA TYR A 63 4.53 13.08 -14.05
C TYR A 63 4.60 12.83 -15.56
N ASP A 64 5.73 12.30 -16.06
CA ASP A 64 5.93 11.97 -17.47
C ASP A 64 4.91 10.95 -17.96
N VAL A 65 4.73 9.86 -17.22
CA VAL A 65 3.73 8.84 -17.51
C VAL A 65 2.32 9.44 -17.51
N TRP A 66 2.02 10.33 -16.55
CA TRP A 66 0.73 11.01 -16.51
C TRP A 66 0.48 11.91 -17.73
N ARG A 67 1.49 12.65 -18.19
CA ARG A 67 1.43 13.58 -19.32
C ARG A 67 1.35 12.89 -20.67
N HIS A 68 2.12 11.82 -20.86
CA HIS A 68 2.33 11.23 -22.17
C HIS A 68 1.51 9.97 -22.42
N GLU A 69 1.11 9.23 -21.37
CA GLU A 69 0.25 8.06 -21.55
C GLU A 69 -1.22 8.47 -21.46
N GLU A 70 -2.05 7.96 -22.36
CA GLU A 70 -3.51 8.03 -22.18
C GLU A 70 -3.92 7.30 -20.91
N ALA A 71 -5.02 7.75 -20.29
CA ALA A 71 -5.46 7.28 -18.98
C ALA A 71 -5.58 5.75 -18.92
N SER A 72 -4.61 5.11 -18.26
CA SER A 72 -4.41 3.66 -18.11
C SER A 72 -4.19 2.91 -19.43
N SER A 73 -2.98 2.40 -19.66
CA SER A 73 -2.82 1.24 -20.54
C SER A 73 -3.66 0.11 -19.95
N TRP A 74 -4.83 -0.13 -20.53
CA TRP A 74 -5.69 -1.21 -20.08
C TRP A 74 -4.95 -2.53 -20.20
N ILE A 75 -4.98 -3.32 -19.13
CA ILE A 75 -4.54 -4.70 -19.19
C ILE A 75 -5.77 -5.48 -19.67
N ARG A 76 -5.80 -5.87 -20.94
CA ARG A 76 -6.94 -6.57 -21.54
C ARG A 76 -7.00 -8.02 -21.10
N GLU A 77 -8.21 -8.55 -20.99
CA GLU A 77 -8.42 -9.97 -20.69
C GLU A 77 -7.79 -10.89 -21.74
N ASP A 78 -7.75 -10.46 -23.00
CA ASP A 78 -7.19 -11.23 -24.11
C ASP A 78 -5.65 -11.30 -24.07
N ASP A 79 -4.98 -10.36 -23.41
CA ASP A 79 -3.52 -10.29 -23.32
C ASP A 79 -2.96 -11.05 -22.11
N ILE A 80 -3.85 -11.52 -21.22
CA ILE A 80 -3.47 -12.18 -19.97
C ILE A 80 -4.01 -13.61 -19.88
N GLU A 81 -3.35 -14.40 -19.04
CA GLU A 81 -3.80 -15.70 -18.57
C GLU A 81 -4.13 -15.60 -17.08
N PRO A 82 -5.26 -16.19 -16.65
CA PRO A 82 -5.50 -16.36 -15.22
C PRO A 82 -4.36 -17.12 -14.55
N LEU A 83 -4.05 -16.74 -13.32
CA LEU A 83 -3.05 -17.46 -12.55
C LEU A 83 -3.58 -18.87 -12.24
N GLY A 84 -2.85 -19.89 -12.70
CA GLY A 84 -3.17 -21.30 -12.47
C GLY A 84 -2.98 -21.74 -11.01
N HIS A 85 -2.67 -23.02 -10.79
CA HIS A 85 -2.45 -23.54 -9.43
C HIS A 85 -1.28 -22.82 -8.74
N VAL A 86 -1.57 -22.15 -7.61
CA VAL A 86 -0.56 -21.54 -6.74
C VAL A 86 -0.38 -22.44 -5.52
N PRO A 87 0.85 -22.85 -5.16
CA PRO A 87 1.07 -23.63 -3.96
C PRO A 87 0.50 -22.94 -2.73
N SER A 88 -0.29 -23.69 -1.94
CA SER A 88 -0.86 -23.18 -0.71
C SER A 88 0.15 -23.23 0.43
N PHE A 89 -0.09 -22.41 1.46
CA PHE A 89 0.68 -22.45 2.70
C PHE A 89 0.67 -23.86 3.31
N HIS A 90 -0.43 -24.59 3.17
CA HIS A 90 -0.55 -25.97 3.63
C HIS A 90 0.39 -26.91 2.86
N ASP A 91 0.36 -26.87 1.52
CA ASP A 91 1.26 -27.68 0.67
C ASP A 91 2.73 -27.41 1.00
N VAL A 92 3.06 -26.13 1.22
CA VAL A 92 4.39 -25.69 1.61
C VAL A 92 4.76 -26.21 3.01
N TYR A 93 3.82 -26.17 3.96
CA TYR A 93 4.04 -26.62 5.32
C TYR A 93 4.34 -28.13 5.39
N GLU A 94 3.69 -28.95 4.54
CA GLU A 94 3.93 -30.40 4.49
C GLU A 94 5.37 -30.75 4.07
N THR A 95 6.02 -29.88 3.31
CA THR A 95 7.38 -30.10 2.79
C THR A 95 8.47 -29.39 3.61
N ILE A 96 8.09 -28.77 4.73
CA ILE A 96 8.99 -27.96 5.54
C ILE A 96 10.10 -28.80 6.21
N ASN A 97 11.33 -28.30 6.17
CA ASN A 97 12.40 -28.79 7.03
C ASN A 97 12.62 -27.76 8.16
N HIS A 98 12.33 -28.13 9.40
CA HIS A 98 12.31 -27.18 10.52
C HIS A 98 13.64 -26.45 10.75
N ASP A 99 14.78 -27.11 10.59
CA ASP A 99 16.10 -26.51 10.84
C ASP A 99 16.43 -25.48 9.76
N LYS A 100 16.27 -25.88 8.49
CA LYS A 100 16.42 -24.97 7.34
C LYS A 100 15.40 -23.81 7.39
N ALA A 101 14.22 -24.02 7.98
CA ALA A 101 13.24 -22.96 8.13
C ALA A 101 13.65 -21.91 9.15
N VAL A 102 14.28 -22.32 10.26
CA VAL A 102 14.85 -21.36 11.22
C VAL A 102 16.03 -20.62 10.59
N ASP A 103 16.89 -21.31 9.83
CA ASP A 103 18.01 -20.68 9.11
C ASP A 103 17.52 -19.62 8.10
N ALA A 104 16.58 -19.99 7.21
CA ALA A 104 15.93 -19.06 6.27
C ALA A 104 15.35 -17.82 6.97
N PHE A 105 14.64 -18.07 8.08
CA PHE A 105 13.99 -17.05 8.87
C PHE A 105 15.00 -16.14 9.59
N ALA A 106 16.15 -16.66 10.04
CA ALA A 106 17.22 -15.87 10.65
C ALA A 106 17.84 -14.86 9.67
N LYS A 107 17.81 -15.17 8.36
CA LYS A 107 18.26 -14.28 7.27
C LYS A 107 17.18 -13.30 6.78
N THR A 108 16.05 -13.19 7.48
CA THR A 108 14.91 -12.35 7.09
C THR A 108 14.80 -11.09 7.94
N ALA A 109 14.60 -9.93 7.30
CA ALA A 109 14.22 -8.67 7.92
C ALA A 109 12.77 -8.30 7.58
N PHE A 110 12.13 -7.46 8.42
CA PHE A 110 10.73 -7.06 8.30
C PHE A 110 10.62 -5.56 8.07
N LEU A 111 9.77 -5.17 7.11
CA LEU A 111 9.36 -3.79 6.89
C LEU A 111 7.83 -3.68 6.93
N LYS A 112 7.34 -2.73 7.73
CA LYS A 112 5.90 -2.42 7.82
C LYS A 112 5.60 -1.05 7.20
N LEU A 113 4.69 -1.03 6.23
CA LEU A 113 4.19 0.22 5.65
C LEU A 113 3.30 0.92 6.67
N ASN A 114 3.68 2.14 7.06
CA ASN A 114 3.06 2.89 8.15
C ASN A 114 2.98 4.41 7.86
N GLY A 115 3.08 4.83 6.59
CA GLY A 115 2.96 6.23 6.20
C GLY A 115 1.53 6.77 6.12
N GLY A 116 0.53 5.88 6.05
CA GLY A 116 -0.87 6.26 5.90
C GLY A 116 -1.53 6.75 7.21
N LEU A 117 -2.17 7.91 7.14
CA LEU A 117 -2.93 8.49 8.27
C LEU A 117 -4.29 7.84 8.49
N GLY A 118 -4.81 7.04 7.55
CA GLY A 118 -6.15 6.45 7.69
C GLY A 118 -7.27 7.50 7.60
N THR A 119 -7.08 8.53 6.77
CA THR A 119 -8.02 9.66 6.57
C THR A 119 -9.45 9.24 6.24
N SER A 120 -9.64 8.07 5.61
CA SER A 120 -10.97 7.50 5.34
C SER A 120 -11.80 7.25 6.62
N MET A 121 -11.13 7.07 7.75
CA MET A 121 -11.71 6.87 9.09
C MET A 121 -11.60 8.13 9.98
N GLY A 122 -11.18 9.28 9.43
CA GLY A 122 -11.05 10.52 10.20
C GLY A 122 -9.96 10.45 11.29
N LEU A 123 -8.84 9.79 11.01
CA LEU A 123 -7.71 9.66 11.93
C LEU A 123 -6.70 10.79 11.75
N ASP A 124 -6.23 11.36 12.88
CA ASP A 124 -5.19 12.41 12.90
C ASP A 124 -3.77 11.84 13.02
N LYS A 125 -3.63 10.52 13.16
CA LYS A 125 -2.38 9.81 13.45
C LYS A 125 -2.25 8.56 12.61
N ALA A 126 -1.05 7.97 12.62
CA ALA A 126 -0.78 6.70 11.95
C ALA A 126 -1.85 5.66 12.30
N LYS A 127 -2.40 4.99 11.27
CA LYS A 127 -3.43 3.96 11.47
C LYS A 127 -2.95 2.83 12.39
N SER A 128 -1.66 2.55 12.42
CA SER A 128 -1.10 1.53 13.31
C SER A 128 -1.26 1.83 14.81
N LEU A 129 -1.57 3.07 15.17
CA LEU A 129 -1.81 3.51 16.54
C LEU A 129 -3.27 3.38 16.96
N LEU A 130 -4.15 2.98 16.05
CA LEU A 130 -5.55 2.71 16.33
C LEU A 130 -5.67 1.47 17.24
N PRO A 131 -6.41 1.55 18.37
CA PRO A 131 -6.75 0.39 19.16
C PRO A 131 -7.61 -0.63 18.40
N VAL A 132 -7.23 -1.91 18.49
CA VAL A 132 -7.87 -3.00 17.74
C VAL A 132 -8.47 -4.05 18.65
N ARG A 133 -7.73 -4.53 19.65
CA ARG A 133 -8.19 -5.63 20.50
C ARG A 133 -7.62 -5.50 21.89
N ARG A 134 -8.32 -6.05 22.89
CA ARG A 134 -7.75 -6.19 24.22
C ARG A 134 -6.93 -7.47 24.30
N HIS A 135 -5.76 -7.38 24.89
CA HIS A 135 -4.97 -8.54 25.31
C HIS A 135 -4.72 -8.42 26.80
N LYS A 136 -5.21 -9.38 27.57
CA LYS A 136 -5.22 -9.30 29.04
C LYS A 136 -5.93 -7.99 29.45
N ALA A 137 -5.36 -7.25 30.40
CA ALA A 137 -5.92 -5.97 30.83
C ALA A 137 -5.57 -4.77 29.92
N LYS A 138 -4.80 -4.96 28.83
CA LYS A 138 -4.29 -3.86 27.99
C LYS A 138 -5.04 -3.76 26.67
N GLN A 139 -5.34 -2.53 26.27
CA GLN A 139 -5.79 -2.23 24.92
C GLN A 139 -4.57 -2.26 23.97
N MET A 140 -4.64 -3.08 22.93
CA MET A 140 -3.58 -3.27 21.96
C MET A 140 -3.91 -2.53 20.67
N ARG A 141 -2.97 -1.72 20.21
CA ARG A 141 -2.98 -1.09 18.90
C ARG A 141 -2.32 -2.02 17.88
N PHE A 142 -2.49 -1.77 16.59
CA PHE A 142 -1.82 -2.59 15.56
C PHE A 142 -0.30 -2.66 15.80
N ILE A 143 0.33 -1.53 16.09
CA ILE A 143 1.78 -1.48 16.34
C ILE A 143 2.21 -2.33 17.55
N ASP A 144 1.39 -2.37 18.61
CA ASP A 144 1.72 -3.17 19.79
C ASP A 144 1.64 -4.68 19.47
N ILE A 145 0.68 -5.08 18.63
CA ILE A 145 0.52 -6.46 18.15
C ILE A 145 1.70 -6.84 17.24
N ILE A 146 2.06 -5.98 16.28
CA ILE A 146 3.21 -6.20 15.38
C ILE A 146 4.51 -6.38 16.18
N ILE A 147 4.80 -5.48 17.13
CA ILE A 147 5.99 -5.60 18.00
C ILE A 147 5.93 -6.89 18.81
N GLY A 148 4.76 -7.23 19.36
CA GLY A 148 4.55 -8.49 20.08
C GLY A 148 4.84 -9.74 19.25
N GLN A 149 4.37 -9.78 18.00
CA GLN A 149 4.63 -10.87 17.05
C GLN A 149 6.13 -11.02 16.79
N VAL A 150 6.83 -9.91 16.52
CA VAL A 150 8.29 -9.91 16.26
C VAL A 150 9.06 -10.35 17.49
N LEU A 151 8.79 -9.79 18.68
CA LEU A 151 9.48 -10.16 19.91
C LEU A 151 9.25 -11.63 20.31
N THR A 152 8.05 -12.14 20.05
CA THR A 152 7.71 -13.55 20.25
C THR A 152 8.55 -14.43 19.34
N ALA A 153 8.68 -14.07 18.06
CA ALA A 153 9.50 -14.81 17.10
C ALA A 153 10.99 -14.76 17.46
N ARG A 154 11.53 -13.58 17.80
CA ARG A 154 12.92 -13.38 18.26
C ARG A 154 13.23 -14.31 19.44
N THR A 155 12.36 -14.32 20.45
CA THR A 155 12.57 -15.11 21.67
C THR A 155 12.44 -16.61 21.42
N ARG A 156 11.41 -17.05 20.68
CA ARG A 156 11.14 -18.48 20.47
C ARG A 156 12.16 -19.15 19.56
N LEU A 157 12.66 -18.43 18.56
CA LEU A 157 13.55 -18.98 17.54
C LEU A 157 15.01 -18.54 17.73
N ASN A 158 15.28 -17.67 18.72
CA ASN A 158 16.60 -17.11 18.99
C ASN A 158 17.23 -16.46 17.74
N VAL A 159 16.47 -15.59 17.08
CA VAL A 159 16.88 -14.85 15.87
C VAL A 159 16.76 -13.34 16.09
N GLU A 160 17.52 -12.55 15.33
CA GLU A 160 17.50 -11.09 15.44
C GLU A 160 16.21 -10.47 14.87
N LEU A 161 15.77 -10.89 13.68
CA LEU A 161 14.54 -10.43 12.99
C LEU A 161 14.32 -8.90 13.08
N PRO A 162 15.10 -8.09 12.34
CA PRO A 162 14.95 -6.64 12.33
C PRO A 162 13.54 -6.21 11.92
N LEU A 163 13.03 -5.14 12.52
CA LEU A 163 11.75 -4.52 12.18
C LEU A 163 11.96 -3.04 11.88
N THR A 164 11.65 -2.63 10.65
CA THR A 164 11.68 -1.26 10.16
C THR A 164 10.26 -0.80 9.83
N PHE A 165 9.91 0.43 10.15
CA PHE A 165 8.66 1.05 9.74
C PHE A 165 8.95 2.07 8.65
N MET A 166 8.24 1.97 7.52
CA MET A 166 8.22 3.04 6.54
C MET A 166 7.13 4.03 6.94
N ASN A 167 7.56 5.12 7.56
CA ASN A 167 6.68 6.18 8.06
C ASN A 167 6.59 7.31 7.04
N SER A 168 5.64 8.21 7.24
CA SER A 168 5.62 9.52 6.62
C SER A 168 5.98 10.57 7.66
N PHE A 169 6.20 11.81 7.21
CA PHE A 169 6.41 12.96 8.08
C PHE A 169 5.28 13.14 9.13
N HIS A 170 4.05 12.73 8.81
CA HIS A 170 2.93 12.77 9.75
C HIS A 170 2.88 11.59 10.73
N THR A 171 3.49 10.45 10.41
CA THR A 171 3.39 9.23 11.23
C THR A 171 4.65 8.90 12.02
N SER A 172 5.79 9.51 11.67
CA SER A 172 7.10 9.27 12.27
C SER A 172 7.13 9.54 13.77
N ALA A 173 6.84 10.77 14.21
CA ALA A 173 7.03 11.18 15.60
C ALA A 173 6.25 10.31 16.60
N ASP A 174 4.99 10.01 16.28
CA ASP A 174 4.16 9.17 17.14
C ASP A 174 4.59 7.70 17.11
N THR A 175 5.01 7.17 15.96
CA THR A 175 5.53 5.80 15.82
C THR A 175 6.81 5.61 16.62
N MET A 176 7.77 6.51 16.46
CA MET A 176 9.05 6.47 17.18
C MET A 176 8.89 6.68 18.67
N LYS A 177 7.91 7.49 19.10
CA LYS A 177 7.53 7.59 20.51
C LYS A 177 7.08 6.24 21.07
N VAL A 178 6.30 5.45 20.33
CA VAL A 178 5.89 4.10 20.78
C VAL A 178 7.10 3.18 20.92
N LEU A 179 7.96 3.11 19.90
CA LEU A 179 9.14 2.24 19.91
C LEU A 179 10.07 2.56 21.08
N LYS A 180 10.34 3.85 21.31
CA LYS A 180 11.19 4.32 22.42
C LYS A 180 10.65 3.94 23.81
N HIS A 181 9.34 3.94 23.99
CA HIS A 181 8.72 3.58 25.28
C HIS A 181 8.48 2.07 25.44
N HIS A 182 8.65 1.29 24.38
CA HIS A 182 8.44 -0.15 24.42
C HIS A 182 9.67 -0.87 25.02
N ARG A 183 9.71 -0.99 26.35
CA ARG A 183 10.87 -1.49 27.13
C ARG A 183 11.50 -2.82 26.66
N LYS A 184 10.73 -3.70 26.03
CA LYS A 184 11.22 -5.01 25.54
C LYS A 184 11.71 -4.99 24.10
N PHE A 185 11.50 -3.89 23.38
CA PHE A 185 11.92 -3.74 21.98
C PHE A 185 13.23 -2.96 21.93
N SER A 186 14.26 -3.61 21.36
CA SER A 186 15.57 -3.01 21.14
C SER A 186 16.09 -3.43 19.77
N GLN A 187 16.71 -2.48 19.07
CA GLN A 187 17.36 -2.64 17.78
C GLN A 187 18.30 -1.45 17.62
N HIS A 188 19.56 -1.69 17.27
CA HIS A 188 20.57 -0.61 17.21
C HIS A 188 21.16 -0.43 15.81
N ASP A 189 21.11 -1.51 15.06
CA ASP A 189 22.03 -1.79 13.98
C ASP A 189 21.40 -1.71 12.60
N VAL A 190 20.10 -1.98 12.57
CA VAL A 190 19.22 -1.78 11.42
C VAL A 190 18.28 -0.62 11.78
N PRO A 191 18.11 0.40 10.90
CA PRO A 191 17.19 1.50 11.14
C PRO A 191 15.78 1.01 11.50
N MET A 192 15.22 1.55 12.58
CA MET A 192 13.82 1.28 12.94
C MET A 192 12.82 2.01 12.03
N GLU A 193 13.30 3.02 11.31
CA GLU A 193 12.47 3.92 10.51
C GLU A 193 13.19 4.27 9.20
N ILE A 194 12.41 4.32 8.13
CA ILE A 194 12.70 5.06 6.90
C ILE A 194 11.50 5.96 6.63
N ILE A 195 11.73 7.13 6.01
CA ILE A 195 10.68 8.12 5.75
C ILE A 195 10.37 8.11 4.26
N GLN A 196 9.14 7.76 3.91
CA GLN A 196 8.65 7.84 2.53
C GLN A 196 8.66 9.29 2.03
N HIS A 197 8.72 9.46 0.72
CA HIS A 197 8.70 10.78 0.09
C HIS A 197 7.33 11.45 0.17
N GLN A 198 7.30 12.72 -0.25
CA GLN A 198 6.10 13.49 -0.50
C GLN A 198 6.24 14.24 -1.82
N GLU A 199 5.12 14.42 -2.50
CA GLU A 199 5.06 15.08 -3.80
C GLU A 199 3.93 16.12 -3.82
N PRO A 200 4.05 17.17 -4.65
CA PRO A 200 3.01 18.17 -4.76
C PRO A 200 1.79 17.59 -5.50
N LYS A 201 0.60 17.94 -5.04
CA LYS A 201 -0.63 17.72 -5.82
C LYS A 201 -0.59 18.63 -7.04
N LEU A 202 -1.05 18.11 -8.17
CA LEU A 202 -1.04 18.85 -9.44
C LEU A 202 -2.43 19.45 -9.69
N VAL A 203 -2.51 20.70 -10.14
CA VAL A 203 -3.78 21.28 -10.62
C VAL A 203 -4.23 20.51 -11.84
N ALA A 204 -5.46 19.99 -11.82
CA ALA A 204 -5.93 19.04 -12.83
C ALA A 204 -5.97 19.64 -14.26
N ALA A 205 -6.15 20.97 -14.37
CA ALA A 205 -6.23 21.67 -15.64
C ALA A 205 -4.86 22.00 -16.25
N THR A 206 -3.85 22.28 -15.44
CA THR A 206 -2.55 22.81 -15.91
C THR A 206 -1.41 21.83 -15.74
N GLY A 207 -1.47 20.94 -14.74
CA GLY A 207 -0.33 20.12 -14.33
C GLY A 207 0.68 20.84 -13.44
N GLU A 208 0.42 22.10 -13.09
CA GLU A 208 1.27 22.86 -12.18
C GLU A 208 1.08 22.39 -10.72
N PRO A 209 2.09 22.54 -9.84
CA PRO A 209 1.91 22.24 -8.43
C PRO A 209 0.87 23.19 -7.80
N VAL A 210 -0.12 22.64 -7.10
CA VAL A 210 -1.18 23.45 -6.48
C VAL A 210 -0.62 24.40 -5.42
N SER A 211 -1.17 25.61 -5.34
CA SER A 211 -0.96 26.52 -4.21
C SER A 211 -2.23 26.63 -3.38
N TYR A 212 -2.10 26.45 -2.07
CA TYR A 212 -3.18 26.54 -1.10
C TYR A 212 -2.69 27.22 0.20
N PRO A 213 -2.48 28.56 0.18
CA PRO A 213 -1.85 29.29 1.29
C PRO A 213 -2.60 29.19 2.63
N ALA A 214 -3.91 28.89 2.61
CA ALA A 214 -4.71 28.71 3.81
C ALA A 214 -4.28 27.49 4.64
N ASN A 215 -3.76 26.44 3.98
CA ASN A 215 -3.15 25.29 4.64
C ASN A 215 -2.14 24.62 3.69
N PRO A 216 -0.86 25.04 3.70
CA PRO A 216 0.15 24.54 2.77
C PRO A 216 0.42 23.04 2.85
N GLU A 217 0.11 22.37 3.97
CA GLU A 217 0.25 20.91 4.08
C GLU A 217 -0.68 20.17 3.10
N LEU A 218 -1.83 20.78 2.77
CA LEU A 218 -2.77 20.24 1.78
C LEU A 218 -2.26 20.34 0.35
N GLU A 219 -1.15 21.00 0.09
CA GLU A 219 -0.52 21.02 -1.23
C GLU A 219 0.24 19.73 -1.54
N TRP A 220 0.46 18.88 -0.54
CA TRP A 220 1.29 17.68 -0.64
C TRP A 220 0.47 16.39 -0.52
N CYS A 221 0.96 15.31 -1.13
CA CYS A 221 0.44 13.97 -0.96
C CYS A 221 1.56 12.93 -0.95
N PRO A 222 1.33 11.75 -0.36
CA PRO A 222 2.26 10.62 -0.51
C PRO A 222 2.16 10.00 -1.92
N PRO A 223 3.24 9.47 -2.51
CA PRO A 223 3.25 8.88 -3.87
C PRO A 223 2.63 7.47 -3.95
N GLY A 224 1.74 7.13 -3.03
CA GLY A 224 1.27 5.76 -2.82
C GLY A 224 2.33 4.87 -2.17
N HIS A 225 2.04 3.58 -2.09
CA HIS A 225 2.93 2.62 -1.40
C HIS A 225 4.03 2.04 -2.31
N GLY A 226 3.98 2.27 -3.62
CA GLY A 226 5.07 1.91 -4.53
C GLY A 226 6.33 2.76 -4.35
N ASP A 227 6.21 3.95 -3.74
CA ASP A 227 7.34 4.80 -3.33
C ASP A 227 8.36 4.07 -2.44
N LEU A 228 7.91 3.00 -1.78
CA LEU A 228 8.72 2.09 -0.98
C LEU A 228 10.09 1.80 -1.59
N PHE A 229 10.14 1.50 -2.88
CA PHE A 229 11.37 1.05 -3.51
C PHE A 229 12.41 2.18 -3.62
N SER A 230 11.97 3.37 -4.00
CA SER A 230 12.81 4.57 -4.08
C SER A 230 13.22 5.05 -2.69
N THR A 231 12.32 4.96 -1.69
CA THR A 231 12.66 5.23 -0.29
C THR A 231 13.69 4.25 0.26
N ILE A 232 13.54 2.95 -0.02
CA ILE A 232 14.49 1.92 0.41
C ILE A 232 15.86 2.18 -0.21
N TRP A 233 15.90 2.51 -1.51
CA TRP A 233 17.13 2.88 -2.22
C TRP A 233 17.83 4.06 -1.56
N GLU A 234 17.13 5.18 -1.39
CA GLU A 234 17.69 6.40 -0.81
C GLU A 234 18.17 6.19 0.63
N SER A 235 17.42 5.42 1.43
CA SER A 235 17.75 5.19 2.84
C SER A 235 19.00 4.33 3.06
N GLY A 236 19.52 3.65 2.02
CA GLY A 236 20.60 2.67 2.16
C GLY A 236 20.21 1.43 2.97
N LEU A 237 18.91 1.17 3.18
CA LEU A 237 18.45 0.08 4.03
C LEU A 237 18.90 -1.29 3.52
N LEU A 238 18.91 -1.50 2.20
CA LEU A 238 19.35 -2.78 1.62
C LEU A 238 20.84 -3.03 1.88
N ASP A 239 21.67 -1.99 1.82
CA ASP A 239 23.10 -2.10 2.12
C ASP A 239 23.32 -2.50 3.58
N VAL A 240 22.65 -1.79 4.51
CA VAL A 240 22.74 -2.10 5.94
C VAL A 240 22.27 -3.52 6.23
N LEU A 241 21.18 -3.97 5.60
CA LEU A 241 20.68 -5.34 5.79
C LEU A 241 21.64 -6.39 5.23
N GLU A 242 22.19 -6.16 4.04
CA GLU A 242 23.13 -7.07 3.38
C GLU A 242 24.45 -7.18 4.15
N GLU A 243 25.02 -6.06 4.62
CA GLU A 243 26.23 -6.03 5.45
C GLU A 243 26.07 -6.82 6.76
N ARG A 244 24.83 -6.90 7.27
CA ARG A 244 24.46 -7.67 8.46
C ARG A 244 24.13 -9.13 8.17
N GLY A 245 24.18 -9.56 6.91
CA GLY A 245 23.95 -10.93 6.49
C GLY A 245 22.48 -11.30 6.28
N PHE A 246 21.56 -10.32 6.27
CA PHE A 246 20.18 -10.56 5.86
C PHE A 246 20.11 -10.74 4.34
N LYS A 247 19.26 -11.66 3.89
CA LYS A 247 19.07 -11.99 2.47
C LYS A 247 17.66 -11.70 1.97
N TYR A 248 16.69 -11.67 2.88
CA TYR A 248 15.28 -11.55 2.55
C TYR A 248 14.66 -10.40 3.31
N LEU A 249 13.80 -9.66 2.63
CA LEU A 249 12.99 -8.61 3.22
C LEU A 249 11.51 -8.96 3.03
N PHE A 250 10.79 -9.10 4.14
CA PHE A 250 9.33 -9.25 4.13
C PHE A 250 8.66 -7.90 4.37
N ILE A 251 7.82 -7.48 3.44
CA ILE A 251 7.11 -6.19 3.47
C ILE A 251 5.61 -6.44 3.55
N SER A 252 4.92 -5.69 4.42
CA SER A 252 3.45 -5.73 4.50
C SER A 252 2.85 -4.46 5.09
N ASN A 253 1.55 -4.26 4.88
CA ASN A 253 0.82 -3.16 5.52
C ASN A 253 0.78 -3.33 7.05
N SER A 254 0.90 -2.22 7.79
CA SER A 254 0.72 -2.21 9.25
C SER A 254 -0.73 -2.46 9.69
N ASP A 255 -1.71 -2.22 8.81
CA ASP A 255 -3.12 -2.47 9.08
C ASP A 255 -3.59 -3.90 8.76
N ASN A 256 -2.69 -4.76 8.25
CA ASN A 256 -2.92 -6.19 8.12
C ASN A 256 -2.25 -6.95 9.28
N LEU A 257 -3.04 -7.33 10.29
CA LEU A 257 -2.55 -8.08 11.45
C LEU A 257 -2.23 -9.56 11.15
N GLY A 258 -2.73 -10.07 10.03
CA GLY A 258 -2.44 -11.42 9.57
C GLY A 258 -1.03 -11.58 8.97
N ALA A 259 -0.43 -10.49 8.49
CA ALA A 259 0.91 -10.47 7.91
C ALA A 259 1.99 -10.56 9.02
N ARG A 260 2.09 -11.74 9.63
CA ARG A 260 2.95 -12.05 10.76
C ARG A 260 4.17 -12.87 10.35
N PRO A 261 5.22 -12.94 11.19
CA PRO A 261 6.40 -13.72 10.86
C PRO A 261 6.13 -15.20 10.63
N SER A 262 6.73 -15.77 9.59
CA SER A 262 6.50 -17.15 9.16
C SER A 262 7.79 -17.80 8.67
N ARG A 263 8.35 -18.71 9.47
CA ARG A 263 9.52 -19.51 9.08
C ARG A 263 9.23 -20.44 7.90
N THR A 264 7.97 -20.90 7.78
CA THR A 264 7.50 -21.75 6.68
C THR A 264 7.63 -21.02 5.35
N LEU A 265 7.15 -19.78 5.29
CA LEU A 265 7.22 -18.97 4.07
C LEU A 265 8.63 -18.49 3.79
N ALA A 266 9.41 -18.15 4.83
CA ALA A 266 10.83 -17.82 4.66
C ALA A 266 11.60 -18.97 4.01
N GLN A 267 11.40 -20.21 4.48
CA GLN A 267 12.01 -21.39 3.88
C GLN A 267 11.56 -21.61 2.44
N HIS A 268 10.26 -21.53 2.18
CA HIS A 268 9.72 -21.72 0.85
C HIS A 268 10.34 -20.74 -0.14
N PHE A 269 10.40 -19.47 0.25
CA PHE A 269 11.00 -18.43 -0.56
C PHE A 269 12.47 -18.73 -0.85
N GLU A 270 13.25 -19.08 0.18
CA GLU A 270 14.65 -19.48 0.00
C GLU A 270 14.81 -20.66 -0.97
N ASN A 271 14.00 -21.71 -0.82
CA ASN A 271 14.08 -22.91 -1.64
C ASN A 271 13.74 -22.65 -3.12
N THR A 272 12.88 -21.68 -3.40
CA THR A 272 12.50 -21.35 -4.79
C THR A 272 13.60 -20.61 -5.55
N GLY A 273 14.49 -19.92 -4.84
CA GLY A 273 15.48 -19.03 -5.44
C GLY A 273 14.90 -17.78 -6.11
N ALA A 274 13.58 -17.59 -6.07
CA ALA A 274 12.88 -16.50 -6.73
C ALA A 274 13.32 -15.12 -6.17
N PRO A 275 13.39 -14.07 -7.00
CA PRO A 275 13.74 -12.72 -6.54
C PRO A 275 12.59 -12.05 -5.77
N PHE A 276 11.36 -12.43 -6.07
CA PHE A 276 10.14 -11.80 -5.55
C PHE A 276 9.05 -12.86 -5.37
N MET A 277 8.37 -12.84 -4.22
CA MET A 277 7.21 -13.69 -3.94
C MET A 277 6.09 -12.85 -3.32
N ALA A 278 4.89 -12.92 -3.91
CA ALA A 278 3.69 -12.30 -3.33
C ALA A 278 2.85 -13.34 -2.57
N GLU A 279 2.42 -13.00 -1.35
CA GLU A 279 1.35 -13.74 -0.68
C GLU A 279 0.00 -13.35 -1.31
N VAL A 280 -0.76 -14.34 -1.79
CA VAL A 280 -2.10 -14.16 -2.35
C VAL A 280 -3.13 -14.90 -1.52
N ALA A 281 -4.35 -14.37 -1.40
CA ALA A 281 -5.45 -15.04 -0.71
C ALA A 281 -6.53 -15.46 -1.71
N ILE A 282 -7.34 -16.46 -1.38
CA ILE A 282 -8.53 -16.80 -2.16
C ILE A 282 -9.51 -15.62 -2.09
N ARG A 283 -9.97 -15.17 -3.25
CA ARG A 283 -10.95 -14.09 -3.38
C ARG A 283 -12.30 -14.51 -2.85
N THR A 284 -12.92 -13.58 -2.16
CA THR A 284 -14.31 -13.62 -1.72
C THR A 284 -15.11 -12.52 -2.43
N LYS A 285 -16.44 -12.56 -2.31
CA LYS A 285 -17.31 -11.50 -2.85
C LYS A 285 -17.09 -10.12 -2.21
N ALA A 286 -16.41 -10.07 -1.05
CA ALA A 286 -16.05 -8.83 -0.37
C ALA A 286 -14.79 -8.17 -0.98
N ASP A 287 -13.94 -8.95 -1.65
CA ASP A 287 -12.67 -8.48 -2.22
C ASP A 287 -12.89 -7.81 -3.60
N ARG A 288 -13.68 -6.72 -3.60
CA ARG A 288 -14.07 -5.95 -4.81
C ARG A 288 -13.12 -4.80 -5.14
N LYS A 289 -12.32 -4.33 -4.18
CA LYS A 289 -11.38 -3.21 -4.32
C LYS A 289 -9.95 -3.72 -4.09
N GLY A 290 -9.06 -3.46 -5.05
CA GLY A 290 -7.68 -3.95 -5.12
C GLY A 290 -7.46 -4.82 -6.35
N GLY A 291 -6.25 -5.38 -6.50
CA GLY A 291 -5.86 -6.13 -7.69
C GLY A 291 -5.78 -7.64 -7.53
N HIS A 292 -5.93 -8.34 -8.66
CA HIS A 292 -5.67 -9.77 -8.80
C HIS A 292 -4.37 -9.99 -9.59
N ILE A 293 -3.68 -11.09 -9.32
CA ILE A 293 -2.46 -11.43 -10.05
C ILE A 293 -2.82 -12.27 -11.27
N VAL A 294 -2.27 -11.88 -12.42
CA VAL A 294 -2.43 -12.56 -13.71
C VAL A 294 -1.05 -12.85 -14.31
N ARG A 295 -1.00 -13.64 -15.38
CA ARG A 295 0.21 -13.84 -16.18
C ARG A 295 0.05 -13.13 -17.51
N ASP A 296 1.04 -12.37 -17.90
CA ASP A 296 1.12 -11.75 -19.22
C ASP A 296 1.45 -12.81 -20.28
N LYS A 297 0.68 -12.88 -21.37
CA LYS A 297 0.90 -13.87 -22.43
C LYS A 297 2.18 -13.63 -23.22
N ALA A 298 2.56 -12.37 -23.42
CA ALA A 298 3.69 -12.00 -24.26
C ALA A 298 5.03 -12.30 -23.58
N THR A 299 5.16 -11.94 -22.31
CA THR A 299 6.40 -12.05 -21.53
C THR A 299 6.43 -13.26 -20.61
N GLY A 300 5.27 -13.86 -20.32
CA GLY A 300 5.13 -14.92 -19.32
C GLY A 300 5.30 -14.45 -17.87
N ARG A 301 5.48 -13.14 -17.63
CA ARG A 301 5.67 -12.58 -16.28
C ARG A 301 4.35 -12.46 -15.54
N LEU A 302 4.43 -12.41 -14.21
CA LEU A 302 3.27 -12.10 -13.38
C LEU A 302 3.01 -10.59 -13.40
N ILE A 303 1.75 -10.18 -13.41
CA ILE A 303 1.34 -8.78 -13.36
C ILE A 303 0.24 -8.63 -12.32
N LEU A 304 0.30 -7.55 -11.53
CA LEU A 304 -0.82 -7.11 -10.72
C LEU A 304 -1.78 -6.30 -11.60
N ARG A 305 -3.01 -6.79 -11.75
CA ARG A 305 -4.07 -6.08 -12.47
C ARG A 305 -5.05 -5.47 -11.48
N GLU A 306 -4.90 -4.17 -11.25
CA GLU A 306 -5.83 -3.37 -10.44
C GLU A 306 -7.15 -3.16 -11.19
N MET A 307 -8.26 -3.01 -10.45
CA MET A 307 -9.57 -2.75 -11.07
C MET A 307 -9.61 -1.44 -11.88
N SER A 308 -8.74 -0.48 -11.59
CA SER A 308 -8.59 0.75 -12.38
C SER A 308 -7.91 0.54 -13.73
N GLN A 309 -7.21 -0.59 -13.92
CA GLN A 309 -6.52 -0.97 -15.17
C GLN A 309 -7.35 -1.96 -16.00
N VAL A 310 -8.56 -2.31 -15.54
CA VAL A 310 -9.50 -3.20 -16.23
C VAL A 310 -10.36 -2.38 -17.19
N HIS A 311 -10.34 -2.73 -18.47
CA HIS A 311 -11.25 -2.15 -19.45
C HIS A 311 -12.71 -2.39 -19.06
N PRO A 312 -13.65 -1.45 -19.27
CA PRO A 312 -15.07 -1.65 -18.96
C PRO A 312 -15.67 -2.96 -19.51
N ASP A 313 -15.28 -3.37 -20.72
CA ASP A 313 -15.75 -4.63 -21.34
C ASP A 313 -15.24 -5.89 -20.62
N ASP A 314 -14.10 -5.79 -19.92
CA ASP A 314 -13.48 -6.92 -19.21
C ASP A 314 -13.90 -6.98 -17.73
N LYS A 315 -14.76 -6.05 -17.29
CA LYS A 315 -15.12 -5.87 -15.87
C LYS A 315 -15.80 -7.10 -15.27
N GLU A 316 -16.69 -7.75 -16.02
CA GLU A 316 -17.36 -8.97 -15.58
C GLU A 316 -16.35 -10.10 -15.35
N ALA A 317 -15.44 -10.31 -16.32
CA ALA A 317 -14.38 -11.30 -16.21
C ALA A 317 -13.44 -11.02 -15.03
N ALA A 318 -13.02 -9.77 -14.83
CA ALA A 318 -12.16 -9.39 -13.70
C ALA A 318 -12.85 -9.58 -12.33
N GLN A 319 -14.18 -9.44 -12.27
CA GLN A 319 -14.96 -9.66 -11.05
C GLN A 319 -15.28 -11.13 -10.78
N ASP A 320 -15.13 -12.00 -11.79
CA ASP A 320 -15.30 -13.44 -11.63
C ASP A 320 -14.17 -14.04 -10.79
N ILE A 321 -14.51 -14.36 -9.54
CA ILE A 321 -13.60 -14.98 -8.56
C ILE A 321 -13.27 -16.45 -8.89
N THR A 322 -14.01 -17.10 -9.80
CA THR A 322 -13.68 -18.45 -10.28
C THR A 322 -12.65 -18.38 -11.39
N LYS A 323 -12.74 -17.35 -12.24
CA LYS A 323 -11.77 -17.09 -13.30
C LYS A 323 -10.45 -16.58 -12.75
N HIS A 324 -10.50 -15.57 -11.88
CA HIS A 324 -9.34 -14.95 -11.26
C HIS A 324 -9.40 -15.14 -9.75
N PRO A 325 -8.99 -16.30 -9.20
CA PRO A 325 -9.28 -16.68 -7.81
C PRO A 325 -8.37 -16.05 -6.76
N TYR A 326 -7.24 -15.45 -7.15
CA TYR A 326 -6.23 -14.96 -6.22
C TYR A 326 -6.23 -13.45 -6.10
N PHE A 327 -6.34 -12.98 -4.86
CA PHE A 327 -6.27 -11.57 -4.48
C PHE A 327 -4.89 -11.23 -3.92
N ASN A 328 -4.33 -10.08 -4.30
CA ASN A 328 -3.07 -9.62 -3.72
C ASN A 328 -3.29 -9.18 -2.26
N THR A 329 -2.54 -9.78 -1.33
CA THR A 329 -2.63 -9.39 0.10
C THR A 329 -1.82 -8.14 0.43
N ASN A 330 -1.03 -7.64 -0.53
CA ASN A 330 -0.01 -6.61 -0.31
C ASN A 330 1.01 -7.02 0.76
N SER A 331 1.33 -8.33 0.84
CA SER A 331 2.43 -8.88 1.63
C SER A 331 3.40 -9.56 0.68
N ILE A 332 4.63 -9.07 0.62
CA ILE A 332 5.63 -9.47 -0.38
C ILE A 332 6.94 -9.85 0.30
N TRP A 333 7.63 -10.79 -0.31
CA TRP A 333 8.97 -11.23 0.06
C TRP A 333 9.90 -10.89 -1.10
N VAL A 334 10.99 -10.21 -0.80
CA VAL A 334 11.99 -9.83 -1.81
C VAL A 334 13.36 -10.30 -1.39
N ARG A 335 14.14 -10.76 -2.36
CA ARG A 335 15.57 -10.99 -2.17
C ARG A 335 16.28 -9.65 -2.20
N ILE A 336 17.10 -9.39 -1.18
CA ILE A 336 17.77 -8.11 -1.00
C ILE A 336 18.74 -7.83 -2.15
N ASP A 337 19.53 -8.83 -2.55
CA ASP A 337 20.45 -8.74 -3.69
C ASP A 337 19.72 -8.40 -4.99
N ALA A 338 18.68 -9.17 -5.33
CA ALA A 338 17.92 -8.96 -6.55
C ALA A 338 17.20 -7.60 -6.60
N LEU A 339 16.65 -7.14 -5.46
CA LEU A 339 16.03 -5.82 -5.39
C LEU A 339 17.07 -4.71 -5.54
N LYS A 340 18.23 -4.84 -4.90
CA LYS A 340 19.32 -3.88 -5.01
C LYS A 340 19.85 -3.76 -6.43
N ASP A 341 20.08 -4.90 -7.11
CA ASP A 341 20.47 -4.92 -8.52
C ASP A 341 19.40 -4.24 -9.41
N LYS A 342 18.12 -4.56 -9.19
CA LYS A 342 17.02 -3.97 -9.95
C LYS A 342 16.90 -2.45 -9.74
N LEU A 343 17.15 -1.97 -8.52
CA LEU A 343 17.13 -0.54 -8.23
C LEU A 343 18.34 0.17 -8.83
N ALA A 344 19.52 -0.45 -8.78
CA ALA A 344 20.72 0.10 -9.42
C ALA A 344 20.57 0.22 -10.94
N GLU A 345 19.87 -0.72 -11.60
CA GLU A 345 19.55 -0.65 -13.04
C GLU A 345 18.66 0.54 -13.43
N CYS A 346 17.95 1.14 -12.47
CA CYS A 346 16.97 2.21 -12.70
C CYS A 346 17.24 3.45 -11.83
N ASP A 347 18.47 3.62 -11.34
CA ASP A 347 18.90 4.72 -10.48
C ASP A 347 17.95 4.99 -9.29
N GLY A 348 17.42 3.90 -8.72
CA GLY A 348 16.50 3.92 -7.58
C GLY A 348 15.02 4.09 -7.92
N VAL A 349 14.66 4.37 -9.17
CA VAL A 349 13.28 4.67 -9.59
C VAL A 349 12.74 3.51 -10.44
N LEU A 350 11.91 2.65 -9.84
CA LEU A 350 11.30 1.56 -10.60
C LEU A 350 10.22 2.08 -11.55
N PRO A 351 10.13 1.57 -12.79
CA PRO A 351 9.12 1.97 -13.77
C PRO A 351 7.77 1.31 -13.45
N LEU A 352 7.18 1.68 -12.31
CA LEU A 352 5.89 1.18 -11.88
C LEU A 352 4.75 1.89 -12.63
N PRO A 353 3.64 1.19 -12.91
CA PRO A 353 2.44 1.81 -13.47
C PRO A 353 1.88 2.90 -12.55
N VAL A 354 1.50 4.03 -13.13
CA VAL A 354 0.97 5.20 -12.39
C VAL A 354 -0.54 5.11 -12.23
N ILE A 355 -0.98 5.31 -11.00
CA ILE A 355 -2.38 5.45 -10.59
C ILE A 355 -2.69 6.95 -10.52
N ARG A 356 -3.74 7.38 -11.23
CA ARG A 356 -4.17 8.77 -11.33
C ARG A 356 -5.40 9.00 -10.45
N ASN A 357 -5.21 9.65 -9.32
CA ASN A 357 -6.30 9.94 -8.37
C ASN A 357 -6.78 11.37 -8.53
N LYS A 358 -8.00 11.56 -9.05
CA LYS A 358 -8.68 12.86 -9.09
C LYS A 358 -9.30 13.16 -7.73
N LYS A 359 -8.91 14.28 -7.12
CA LYS A 359 -9.38 14.73 -5.81
C LYS A 359 -9.55 16.25 -5.82
N THR A 360 -9.99 16.79 -4.70
CA THR A 360 -9.90 18.23 -4.39
C THR A 360 -8.67 18.50 -3.53
N VAL A 361 -8.11 19.72 -3.61
CA VAL A 361 -6.96 20.11 -2.79
C VAL A 361 -7.28 19.97 -1.30
N ASN A 362 -8.47 20.40 -0.89
CA ASN A 362 -9.02 20.15 0.43
C ASN A 362 -10.05 19.01 0.39
N PRO A 363 -9.76 17.83 0.96
CA PRO A 363 -10.67 16.67 0.92
C PRO A 363 -12.00 16.88 1.65
N THR A 364 -12.11 17.88 2.53
CA THR A 364 -13.34 18.19 3.26
C THR A 364 -14.19 19.25 2.57
N ASP A 365 -13.68 19.86 1.49
CA ASP A 365 -14.34 20.91 0.73
C ASP A 365 -14.44 20.50 -0.75
N PRO A 366 -15.63 20.05 -1.21
CA PRO A 366 -15.83 19.58 -2.57
C PRO A 366 -15.70 20.68 -3.62
N ASP A 367 -15.82 21.95 -3.23
CA ASP A 367 -15.73 23.11 -4.12
C ASP A 367 -14.30 23.65 -4.25
N SER A 368 -13.35 23.09 -3.50
CA SER A 368 -11.94 23.46 -3.61
C SER A 368 -11.29 22.96 -4.90
N GLU A 369 -10.14 23.56 -5.26
CA GLU A 369 -9.43 23.32 -6.53
C GLU A 369 -9.29 21.84 -6.86
N GLN A 370 -9.56 21.49 -8.12
CA GLN A 370 -9.47 20.10 -8.58
C GLN A 370 -8.00 19.75 -8.82
N VAL A 371 -7.56 18.65 -8.21
CA VAL A 371 -6.17 18.22 -8.25
C VAL A 371 -6.04 16.76 -8.65
N ILE A 372 -4.86 16.43 -9.15
CA ILE A 372 -4.42 15.08 -9.46
C ILE A 372 -3.33 14.71 -8.46
N GLN A 373 -3.49 13.53 -7.87
CA GLN A 373 -2.46 12.85 -7.09
C GLN A 373 -1.97 11.67 -7.90
N LEU A 374 -0.67 11.53 -8.03
CA LEU A 374 -0.06 10.44 -8.75
C LEU A 374 0.43 9.43 -7.71
N GLU A 375 0.13 8.16 -7.91
CA GLU A 375 0.48 7.12 -6.96
C GLU A 375 1.03 5.90 -7.71
N THR A 376 1.82 5.09 -7.03
CA THR A 376 2.19 3.76 -7.52
C THR A 376 1.87 2.70 -6.48
N ALA A 377 1.71 1.45 -6.93
CA ALA A 377 1.42 0.32 -6.06
C ALA A 377 2.62 -0.64 -5.98
N MET A 378 3.10 -0.92 -4.76
CA MET A 378 4.25 -1.83 -4.56
C MET A 378 4.05 -3.22 -5.17
N GLY A 379 2.82 -3.73 -5.17
CA GLY A 379 2.52 -5.05 -5.72
C GLY A 379 2.72 -5.13 -7.24
N ALA A 380 2.72 -3.99 -7.95
CA ALA A 380 2.99 -3.96 -9.39
C ALA A 380 4.46 -4.30 -9.71
N ALA A 381 5.38 -4.20 -8.74
CA ALA A 381 6.77 -4.58 -8.93
C ALA A 381 6.95 -6.07 -9.26
N ILE A 382 5.96 -6.92 -8.98
CA ILE A 382 6.01 -8.35 -9.33
C ILE A 382 6.32 -8.60 -10.82
N GLY A 383 5.88 -7.69 -11.70
CA GLY A 383 6.12 -7.77 -13.15
C GLY A 383 7.50 -7.28 -13.61
N LEU A 384 8.28 -6.68 -12.71
CA LEU A 384 9.63 -6.18 -13.01
C LEU A 384 10.71 -7.24 -12.78
N PHE A 385 10.40 -8.34 -12.09
CA PHE A 385 11.34 -9.41 -11.79
C PHE A 385 11.01 -10.68 -12.60
N ASN A 386 12.01 -11.18 -13.33
CA ASN A 386 11.91 -12.50 -13.96
C ASN A 386 11.91 -13.58 -12.88
N GLY A 387 11.00 -14.55 -12.97
CA GLY A 387 10.90 -15.64 -12.00
C GLY A 387 10.16 -15.28 -10.71
N SER A 388 9.44 -14.15 -10.67
CA SER A 388 8.48 -13.87 -9.60
C SER A 388 7.48 -15.01 -9.42
N ILE A 389 7.13 -15.30 -8.17
CA ILE A 389 6.16 -16.34 -7.82
C ILE A 389 5.05 -15.80 -6.91
N CYS A 390 4.01 -16.60 -6.73
CA CYS A 390 3.00 -16.38 -5.70
C CYS A 390 2.96 -17.59 -4.76
N VAL A 391 2.50 -17.36 -3.53
CA VAL A 391 2.13 -18.40 -2.57
C VAL A 391 0.73 -18.09 -2.04
N GLN A 392 -0.17 -19.08 -2.07
CA GLN A 392 -1.51 -18.90 -1.56
C GLN A 392 -1.48 -19.03 -0.04
N VAL A 393 -1.94 -18.02 0.67
CA VAL A 393 -2.05 -18.01 2.13
C VAL A 393 -3.49 -18.08 2.58
N ASP A 394 -3.69 -18.63 3.78
CA ASP A 394 -5.00 -18.68 4.40
C ASP A 394 -5.49 -17.28 4.78
N ARG A 395 -6.82 -17.12 4.90
CA ARG A 395 -7.45 -15.83 5.24
C ARG A 395 -6.91 -15.23 6.55
N MET A 396 -6.44 -16.07 7.49
CA MET A 396 -5.81 -15.62 8.73
C MET A 396 -4.54 -14.77 8.52
N ARG A 397 -3.90 -14.84 7.34
CA ARG A 397 -2.74 -14.00 6.97
C ARG A 397 -3.15 -12.69 6.27
N PHE A 398 -4.44 -12.52 5.99
CA PHE A 398 -5.00 -11.33 5.35
C PHE A 398 -6.20 -10.81 6.14
N LEU A 399 -5.88 -10.04 7.18
CA LEU A 399 -6.82 -9.38 8.08
C LEU A 399 -6.64 -7.85 8.03
N PRO A 400 -6.88 -7.21 6.85
CA PRO A 400 -6.77 -5.77 6.72
C PRO A 400 -7.93 -5.06 7.41
N VAL A 401 -7.66 -3.90 8.01
CA VAL A 401 -8.71 -2.96 8.44
C VAL A 401 -8.64 -1.75 7.54
N LYS A 402 -9.66 -1.50 6.73
CA LYS A 402 -9.75 -0.32 5.83
C LYS A 402 -10.79 0.68 6.29
N THR A 403 -11.87 0.19 6.88
CA THR A 403 -13.04 0.95 7.35
C THR A 403 -13.37 0.63 8.81
N THR A 404 -14.32 1.37 9.39
CA THR A 404 -14.88 1.06 10.71
C THR A 404 -15.72 -0.23 10.71
N ASN A 405 -16.27 -0.66 9.58
CA ASN A 405 -16.92 -1.97 9.46
C ASN A 405 -15.93 -3.11 9.70
N ASP A 406 -14.72 -3.03 9.11
CA ASP A 406 -13.66 -4.01 9.35
C ASP A 406 -13.19 -3.97 10.82
N LEU A 407 -13.04 -2.75 11.36
CA LEU A 407 -12.62 -2.55 12.75
C LEU A 407 -13.64 -3.11 13.74
N PHE A 408 -14.93 -3.02 13.43
CA PHE A 408 -16.01 -3.56 14.24
C PHE A 408 -15.87 -5.07 14.42
N ILE A 409 -15.59 -5.80 13.33
CA ILE A 409 -15.30 -7.23 13.38
C ILE A 409 -14.02 -7.49 14.20
N MET A 410 -12.94 -6.74 13.94
CA MET A 410 -11.65 -6.93 14.61
C MET A 410 -11.69 -6.64 16.12
N ARG A 411 -12.57 -5.73 16.56
CA ARG A 411 -12.79 -5.41 17.98
C ARG A 411 -13.71 -6.40 18.67
N SER A 412 -14.55 -7.10 17.91
CA SER A 412 -15.52 -8.07 18.44
C SER A 412 -14.85 -9.32 19.03
N ASP A 413 -15.67 -10.17 19.62
CA ASP A 413 -15.29 -11.49 20.12
C ASP A 413 -15.14 -12.57 19.04
N ARG A 414 -15.34 -12.23 17.75
CA ARG A 414 -14.92 -13.10 16.63
C ARG A 414 -13.43 -13.42 16.68
N PHE A 415 -12.62 -12.50 17.21
CA PHE A 415 -11.19 -12.70 17.35
C PHE A 415 -10.75 -12.87 18.80
N HIS A 416 -9.97 -13.92 19.04
CA HIS A 416 -9.11 -14.04 20.19
C HIS A 416 -7.69 -13.59 19.81
N LEU A 417 -7.12 -12.65 20.57
CA LEU A 417 -5.71 -12.29 20.44
C LEU A 417 -4.91 -13.20 21.37
N THR A 418 -4.10 -14.11 20.81
CA THR A 418 -3.33 -15.09 21.58
C THR A 418 -2.16 -14.45 22.33
N ASP A 419 -1.51 -15.21 23.22
CA ASP A 419 -0.24 -14.82 23.84
C ASP A 419 0.93 -14.69 22.84
N THR A 420 0.78 -15.18 21.62
CA THR A 420 1.75 -14.99 20.52
C THR A 420 1.39 -13.81 19.62
N TYR A 421 0.38 -13.04 20.02
CA TYR A 421 -0.13 -11.88 19.29
C TYR A 421 -0.72 -12.25 17.92
N GLU A 422 -1.34 -13.43 17.84
CA GLU A 422 -2.06 -13.90 16.66
C GLU A 422 -3.55 -13.61 16.82
N MET A 423 -4.18 -13.09 15.76
CA MET A 423 -5.63 -12.92 15.70
C MET A 423 -6.26 -14.22 15.22
N GLU A 424 -6.77 -15.01 16.17
CA GLU A 424 -7.41 -16.29 15.92
C GLU A 424 -8.92 -16.17 15.83
N ASP A 425 -9.49 -16.81 14.83
CA ASP A 425 -10.92 -17.02 14.64
C ASP A 425 -11.18 -18.50 14.32
N GLY A 426 -12.35 -19.01 14.69
CA GLY A 426 -12.70 -20.42 14.57
C GLY A 426 -12.82 -20.92 13.13
N ASN A 427 -13.24 -20.07 12.18
CA ASN A 427 -13.43 -20.47 10.77
C ASN A 427 -13.01 -19.42 9.74
N TYR A 428 -12.70 -18.18 10.14
CA TYR A 428 -12.34 -17.08 9.24
C TYR A 428 -13.40 -16.74 8.17
N ILE A 429 -14.66 -17.09 8.44
CA ILE A 429 -15.83 -16.66 7.68
C ILE A 429 -16.47 -15.53 8.47
N PHE A 430 -16.18 -14.28 8.07
CA PHE A 430 -16.61 -13.12 8.82
C PHE A 430 -18.05 -12.70 8.48
N PRO A 431 -18.80 -12.16 9.44
CA PRO A 431 -20.12 -11.59 9.17
C PRO A 431 -20.01 -10.40 8.22
N ASN A 432 -21.01 -10.20 7.37
CA ASN A 432 -21.12 -8.95 6.61
C ASN A 432 -21.54 -7.83 7.56
N VAL A 433 -20.75 -6.75 7.64
CA VAL A 433 -21.03 -5.62 8.52
C VAL A 433 -21.26 -4.36 7.70
N GLU A 434 -22.41 -3.73 7.91
CA GLU A 434 -22.81 -2.48 7.30
C GLU A 434 -23.21 -1.48 8.39
N LEU A 435 -22.34 -0.51 8.63
CA LEU A 435 -22.60 0.60 9.55
C LEU A 435 -22.96 1.85 8.74
N ASP A 436 -23.96 2.59 9.22
CA ASP A 436 -24.37 3.84 8.61
C ASP A 436 -23.21 4.87 8.55
N PRO A 437 -22.73 5.25 7.36
CA PRO A 437 -21.58 6.14 7.25
C PRO A 437 -21.86 7.55 7.77
N ARG A 438 -23.14 7.95 7.97
CA ARG A 438 -23.48 9.23 8.61
C ARG A 438 -23.02 9.31 10.06
N TYR A 439 -22.92 8.16 10.74
CA TYR A 439 -22.71 8.08 12.19
C TYR A 439 -21.48 7.26 12.59
N TYR A 440 -21.02 6.34 11.74
CA TYR A 440 -19.96 5.38 12.10
C TYR A 440 -18.72 5.46 11.21
N LYS A 441 -18.66 6.38 10.24
CA LYS A 441 -17.52 6.46 9.31
C LYS A 441 -16.24 6.93 10.02
N ASN A 442 -16.32 7.98 10.83
CA ASN A 442 -15.17 8.52 11.56
C ASN A 442 -14.95 7.75 12.86
N ILE A 443 -13.69 7.60 13.26
CA ILE A 443 -13.34 6.82 14.43
C ILE A 443 -13.87 7.41 15.74
N HIS A 444 -13.90 8.74 15.85
CA HIS A 444 -14.42 9.41 17.05
C HIS A 444 -15.91 9.13 17.23
N ASP A 445 -16.70 9.30 16.16
CA ASP A 445 -18.14 9.05 16.16
C ASP A 445 -18.45 7.57 16.42
N PHE A 446 -17.63 6.67 15.87
CA PHE A 446 -17.68 5.24 16.14
C PHE A 446 -17.41 4.92 17.62
N ASP A 447 -16.32 5.45 18.19
CA ASP A 447 -15.94 5.20 19.59
C ASP A 447 -16.97 5.76 20.58
N GLU A 448 -17.59 6.91 20.27
CA GLU A 448 -18.66 7.50 21.07
C GLU A 448 -19.90 6.60 21.16
N ARG A 449 -20.25 5.92 20.06
CA ARG A 449 -21.41 5.02 19.97
C ARG A 449 -21.15 3.63 20.53
N PHE A 450 -19.89 3.24 20.66
CA PHE A 450 -19.44 1.99 21.29
C PHE A 450 -18.59 2.27 22.56
N PRO A 451 -19.14 2.94 23.58
CA PRO A 451 -18.35 3.46 24.70
C PRO A 451 -17.77 2.37 25.62
N TYR A 452 -18.29 1.14 25.55
CA TYR A 452 -17.90 0.04 26.43
C TYR A 452 -17.16 -1.09 25.71
N ALA A 453 -17.57 -1.37 24.47
CA ALA A 453 -16.97 -2.24 23.47
C ALA A 453 -17.95 -2.29 22.29
N VAL A 454 -17.53 -2.91 21.18
CA VAL A 454 -18.48 -3.36 20.16
C VAL A 454 -19.28 -4.56 20.71
N PRO A 455 -20.53 -4.77 20.26
CA PRO A 455 -21.31 -5.96 20.58
C PRO A 455 -20.61 -7.28 20.24
N SER A 456 -21.01 -8.36 20.92
CA SER A 456 -20.61 -9.72 20.56
C SER A 456 -21.17 -10.09 19.19
N LEU A 457 -20.32 -10.65 18.34
CA LEU A 457 -20.65 -11.06 16.97
C LEU A 457 -20.47 -12.57 16.75
N ALA A 458 -20.13 -13.33 17.79
CA ALA A 458 -19.82 -14.76 17.67
C ALA A 458 -20.93 -15.59 16.99
N ALA A 459 -22.20 -15.18 17.16
CA ALA A 459 -23.37 -15.83 16.58
C ALA A 459 -23.97 -15.07 15.38
N ALA A 460 -23.35 -13.98 14.92
CA ALA A 460 -23.85 -13.16 13.83
C ALA A 460 -23.39 -13.71 12.46
N ASN A 461 -24.33 -13.77 11.52
CA ASN A 461 -24.08 -13.97 10.09
C ASN A 461 -23.94 -12.62 9.35
N SER A 462 -24.71 -11.61 9.78
CA SER A 462 -24.59 -10.24 9.29
C SER A 462 -25.01 -9.23 10.36
N VAL A 463 -24.56 -7.99 10.21
CA VAL A 463 -24.91 -6.85 11.07
C VAL A 463 -25.18 -5.65 10.18
N SER A 464 -26.39 -5.10 10.25
CA SER A 464 -26.73 -3.83 9.63
C SER A 464 -27.25 -2.85 10.67
N ILE A 465 -26.55 -1.72 10.84
CA ILE A 465 -26.94 -0.66 11.78
C ILE A 465 -27.20 0.60 10.96
N GLN A 466 -28.46 0.99 10.87
CA GLN A 466 -28.93 2.20 10.19
C GLN A 466 -29.41 3.22 11.23
N GLY A 467 -29.04 4.49 11.07
CA GLY A 467 -29.37 5.56 12.02
C GLY A 467 -28.39 5.67 13.20
N ASP A 468 -28.72 6.55 14.13
CA ASP A 468 -27.86 6.95 15.25
C ASP A 468 -28.07 6.04 16.47
N TRP A 469 -27.39 4.89 16.51
CA TRP A 469 -27.47 3.93 17.63
C TRP A 469 -26.24 3.98 18.54
N THR A 470 -26.49 4.07 19.85
CA THR A 470 -25.47 3.90 20.90
C THR A 470 -25.73 2.59 21.66
N PHE A 471 -24.66 1.95 22.13
CA PHE A 471 -24.74 0.60 22.70
C PHE A 471 -24.35 0.54 24.17
N GLY A 472 -25.14 -0.20 24.95
CA GLY A 472 -24.83 -0.60 26.30
C GLY A 472 -23.70 -1.62 26.39
N ARG A 473 -23.44 -2.08 27.62
CA ARG A 473 -22.49 -3.16 27.90
C ARG A 473 -23.08 -4.49 27.46
N ASP A 474 -22.21 -5.41 27.06
CA ASP A 474 -22.55 -6.83 26.90
C ASP A 474 -23.71 -7.11 25.93
N VAL A 475 -23.93 -6.22 24.95
CA VAL A 475 -24.90 -6.43 23.85
C VAL A 475 -24.43 -7.56 22.95
N MET A 476 -25.36 -8.42 22.51
CA MET A 476 -25.09 -9.58 21.66
C MET A 476 -25.85 -9.49 20.33
N MET A 477 -25.16 -9.72 19.23
CA MET A 477 -25.76 -9.79 17.89
C MET A 477 -25.72 -11.22 17.37
N PHE A 478 -26.84 -11.67 16.79
CA PHE A 478 -26.97 -13.04 16.28
C PHE A 478 -27.73 -13.08 14.94
N ALA A 479 -27.52 -14.14 14.18
CA ALA A 479 -28.10 -14.33 12.85
C ALA A 479 -27.89 -13.09 11.96
N ASP A 480 -28.92 -12.61 11.25
CA ASP A 480 -28.85 -11.39 10.45
C ASP A 480 -29.33 -10.19 11.28
N ALA A 481 -28.49 -9.75 12.22
CA ALA A 481 -28.81 -8.69 13.16
C ALA A 481 -29.07 -7.35 12.46
N LYS A 482 -30.21 -6.71 12.74
CA LYS A 482 -30.61 -5.47 12.06
C LYS A 482 -31.12 -4.42 13.03
N LEU A 483 -30.62 -3.19 12.90
CA LEU A 483 -31.20 -2.00 13.54
C LEU A 483 -31.56 -0.99 12.46
N GLU A 484 -32.83 -0.59 12.44
CA GLU A 484 -33.36 0.37 11.47
C GLU A 484 -33.19 1.81 11.94
N ASP A 485 -33.10 2.73 10.98
CA ASP A 485 -33.04 4.16 11.26
C ASP A 485 -34.41 4.63 11.76
N LYS A 486 -34.47 5.04 13.03
CA LYS A 486 -35.69 5.59 13.65
C LYS A 486 -35.86 7.08 13.41
N GLY A 487 -34.89 7.74 12.77
CA GLY A 487 -34.87 9.19 12.58
C GLY A 487 -34.52 9.99 13.85
N GLU A 488 -34.17 9.30 14.94
CA GLU A 488 -33.77 9.89 16.22
C GLU A 488 -32.66 9.05 16.90
N PRO A 489 -31.83 9.67 17.75
CA PRO A 489 -30.85 8.94 18.55
C PRO A 489 -31.49 7.82 19.36
N SER A 490 -30.97 6.61 19.21
CA SER A 490 -31.52 5.39 19.77
C SER A 490 -30.46 4.64 20.57
N TYR A 491 -30.91 3.83 21.53
CA TYR A 491 -30.02 3.14 22.46
C TYR A 491 -30.38 1.66 22.56
N VAL A 492 -29.36 0.80 22.51
CA VAL A 492 -29.49 -0.63 22.85
C VAL A 492 -29.08 -0.83 24.31
N PRO A 493 -30.00 -1.21 25.21
CA PRO A 493 -29.70 -1.41 26.63
C PRO A 493 -28.64 -2.48 26.91
N ASN A 494 -28.12 -2.48 28.14
CA ASN A 494 -27.11 -3.44 28.57
C ASN A 494 -27.65 -4.88 28.52
N GLY A 495 -26.85 -5.81 28.00
CA GLY A 495 -27.17 -7.24 27.96
C GLY A 495 -28.23 -7.64 26.96
N GLU A 496 -28.75 -6.70 26.15
CA GLU A 496 -29.80 -6.98 25.17
C GLU A 496 -29.26 -7.72 23.95
N TYR A 497 -30.17 -8.43 23.29
CA TYR A 497 -29.90 -9.17 22.06
C TYR A 497 -30.45 -8.41 20.86
N VAL A 498 -29.67 -8.40 19.79
CA VAL A 498 -30.07 -7.82 18.50
C VAL A 498 -30.07 -8.93 17.45
N GLY A 499 -31.26 -9.23 16.94
CA GLY A 499 -31.50 -10.26 15.93
C GLY A 499 -32.14 -9.68 14.66
N PRO A 500 -32.72 -10.55 13.82
CA PRO A 500 -33.39 -10.14 12.58
C PRO A 500 -34.57 -9.17 12.76
N GLN A 501 -35.17 -9.11 13.95
CA GLN A 501 -36.33 -8.27 14.26
C GLN A 501 -35.96 -6.99 15.04
N GLY A 502 -34.67 -6.69 15.22
CA GLY A 502 -34.22 -5.57 16.04
C GLY A 502 -33.76 -6.02 17.42
N ILE A 503 -34.12 -5.25 18.44
CA ILE A 503 -33.87 -5.62 19.84
C ILE A 503 -34.91 -6.70 20.20
N GLU A 504 -34.44 -7.89 20.56
CA GLU A 504 -35.26 -9.06 20.84
C GLU A 504 -35.12 -9.48 22.31
N PRO A 505 -36.21 -9.90 22.97
CA PRO A 505 -36.15 -10.38 24.35
C PRO A 505 -35.32 -11.67 24.44
N ASP A 506 -34.62 -11.85 25.56
CA ASP A 506 -33.78 -13.03 25.90
C ASP A 506 -34.58 -14.34 26.04
N ASP A 507 -35.88 -14.35 25.73
CA ASP A 507 -36.78 -15.51 25.88
C ASP A 507 -36.48 -16.65 24.89
N TRP A 508 -35.48 -16.50 24.01
CA TRP A 508 -35.12 -17.43 22.93
C TRP A 508 -33.90 -18.31 23.20
N VAL A 509 -33.13 -18.07 24.27
CA VAL A 509 -31.90 -18.83 24.60
C VAL A 509 -32.16 -19.99 25.55
#